data_AF-A0A957YYX1-F1
#
_entry.id   AF-A0A957YYX1-F1
#
_cell.length_a   1.000
_cell.length_b   1.000
_cell.length_c   1.000
_cell.angle_alpha   90.00
_cell.angle_beta   90.00
_cell.angle_gamma   90.00
#
_symmetry.space_group_name_H-M   'P 1'
#
loop_
_entity.id
_entity.type
_entity.pdbx_description
1 polymer ?
#
loop_
_entity_poly.entity_id
_entity_poly.type
_entity_poly.pdbx_seq_one_letter_code
_entity_poly.pdbx_strand_id
1 'polypeptide(L)'
;MFPAVLLLGTIVAYPFLRAFYTGFTRTTSLEIGPWVGLLNYQLLYKDPFFWDSVRISLTYTISAVVLKFFAGMIAALLLNRLTRFSTIFTALVMLPWIMPEVVRSITWKGLLDPIYGLVNPLLKQVGLIDQSIPFFGTPELALPSVVLVNLWAGIPFFTLLLVAGLKAIDKEQYEAAAIDGASAWRQFLHITLPGLQYVILVETLLSFIW
;
A
#
# COMPACT_ATOMS: atom_id res chain seq x y z
N MET A 1 -20.30 9.49 24.92
CA MET A 1 -19.32 10.24 24.09
C MET A 1 -18.18 10.83 24.90
N PHE A 2 -18.44 11.45 26.07
CA PHE A 2 -17.39 12.05 26.92
C PHE A 2 -16.19 11.13 27.26
N PRO A 3 -16.37 9.85 27.67
CA PRO A 3 -15.23 8.98 27.95
C PRO A 3 -14.36 8.69 26.71
N ALA A 4 -14.97 8.56 25.53
CA ALA A 4 -14.26 8.33 24.28
C ALA A 4 -13.46 9.56 23.85
N VAL A 5 -14.04 10.76 23.97
CA VAL A 5 -13.36 12.02 23.66
C VAL A 5 -12.19 12.26 24.61
N LEU A 6 -12.37 11.98 25.91
CA LEU A 6 -11.30 12.10 26.90
C LEU A 6 -10.13 11.16 26.57
N LEU A 7 -10.42 9.89 26.30
CA LEU A 7 -9.41 8.90 25.92
C LEU A 7 -8.66 9.30 24.63
N LEU A 8 -9.38 9.69 23.58
CA LEU A 8 -8.78 10.16 22.33
C LEU A 8 -7.93 11.42 22.54
N GLY A 9 -8.40 12.37 23.35
CA GLY A 9 -7.66 13.57 23.70
C GLY A 9 -6.34 13.25 24.41
N THR A 10 -6.36 12.34 25.38
CA THR A 10 -5.15 11.99 26.14
C THR A 10 -4.17 11.12 25.35
N ILE A 11 -4.67 10.17 24.55
CA ILE A 11 -3.80 9.18 23.88
C ILE A 11 -3.30 9.69 22.53
N VAL A 12 -4.09 10.51 21.83
CA VAL A 12 -3.74 11.00 20.49
C VAL A 12 -3.36 12.47 20.51
N ALA A 13 -4.24 13.34 21.04
CA ALA A 13 -4.04 14.78 20.93
C ALA A 13 -2.85 15.26 21.79
N TYR A 14 -2.68 14.75 23.01
CA TYR A 14 -1.55 15.13 23.87
C TYR A 14 -0.17 14.81 23.25
N PRO A 15 0.15 13.57 22.84
CA PRO A 15 1.46 13.29 22.24
C PRO A 15 1.65 14.01 20.91
N PHE A 16 0.58 14.22 20.12
CA PHE A 16 0.66 15.02 18.89
C PHE A 16 1.04 16.48 19.19
N LEU A 17 0.34 17.14 20.11
CA LEU A 17 0.65 18.52 20.51
C LEU A 17 2.03 18.64 21.12
N ARG A 18 2.44 17.64 21.91
CA ARG A 18 3.80 17.57 22.48
C ARG A 18 4.85 17.44 21.37
N ALA A 19 4.66 16.53 20.41
CA ALA A 19 5.55 16.36 19.27
C ALA A 19 5.66 17.65 18.44
N PHE A 20 4.52 18.29 18.18
CA PHE A 20 4.45 19.58 17.50
C PHE A 20 5.25 20.65 18.25
N TYR A 21 5.03 20.82 19.56
CA TYR A 21 5.79 21.75 20.38
C TYR A 21 7.30 21.45 20.38
N THR A 22 7.68 20.18 20.51
CA THR A 22 9.10 19.78 20.51
C THR A 22 9.81 20.05 19.19
N GLY A 23 9.07 20.18 18.08
CA GLY A 23 9.62 20.59 16.78
C GLY A 23 10.24 21.99 16.79
N PHE A 24 9.84 22.84 17.75
CA PHE A 24 10.33 24.22 17.89
C PHE A 24 11.34 24.40 19.03
N THR A 25 11.73 23.31 19.70
CA THR A 25 12.70 23.33 20.81
C THR A 25 13.94 22.51 20.46
N ARG A 26 15.07 22.78 21.11
CA ARG A 26 16.28 21.96 20.99
C ARG A 26 16.16 20.72 21.87
N THR A 27 15.23 19.84 21.51
CA THR A 27 14.94 18.62 22.26
C THR A 27 15.97 17.54 21.96
N THR A 28 16.54 16.93 23.00
CA THR A 28 17.25 15.66 22.90
C THR A 28 16.32 14.54 23.34
N SER A 29 16.68 13.27 23.10
CA SER A 29 15.81 12.12 23.42
C SER A 29 15.36 12.05 24.89
N LEU A 30 16.04 12.75 25.80
CA LEU A 30 15.78 12.72 27.24
C LEU A 30 15.17 14.02 27.78
N GLU A 31 15.42 15.18 27.15
CA GLU A 31 15.04 16.48 27.70
C GLU A 31 14.58 17.47 26.62
N ILE A 32 13.50 18.21 26.94
CA ILE A 32 13.03 19.34 26.13
C ILE A 32 13.94 20.54 26.44
N GLY A 33 14.83 20.86 25.49
CA GLY A 33 15.72 22.01 25.60
C GLY A 33 15.02 23.34 25.29
N PRO A 34 15.80 24.44 25.16
CA PRO A 34 15.24 25.78 24.94
C PRO A 34 14.48 25.90 23.61
N TRP A 35 13.55 26.85 23.55
CA TRP A 35 12.86 27.23 22.32
C TRP A 35 13.85 27.79 21.29
N VAL A 36 13.85 27.21 20.09
CA VAL A 36 14.70 27.61 18.95
C VAL A 36 13.88 28.10 17.75
N GLY A 37 12.57 28.21 17.89
CA GLY A 37 11.68 28.64 16.80
C GLY A 37 11.76 27.70 15.61
N LEU A 38 11.99 28.25 14.41
CA LEU A 38 12.01 27.48 13.15
C LEU A 38 13.38 26.88 12.80
N LEU A 39 14.38 26.98 13.67
CA LEU A 39 15.75 26.56 13.36
C LEU A 39 15.83 25.08 12.94
N ASN A 40 15.10 24.19 13.61
CA ASN A 40 15.08 22.76 13.26
C ASN A 40 14.58 22.53 11.83
N TYR A 41 13.54 23.24 11.40
CA TYR A 41 12.98 23.14 10.05
C TYR A 41 13.93 23.72 8.99
N GLN A 42 14.62 24.83 9.31
CA GLN A 42 15.61 25.42 8.40
C GLN A 42 16.82 24.51 8.20
N LEU A 43 17.28 23.84 9.26
CA LEU A 43 18.35 22.85 9.18
C LEU A 43 17.91 21.63 8.37
N LEU A 44 16.72 21.10 8.65
CA LEU A 44 16.15 19.96 7.93
C LEU A 44 15.95 20.25 6.43
N TYR A 45 15.48 21.45 6.09
CA TYR A 45 15.29 21.87 4.70
C TYR A 45 16.62 21.92 3.91
N LYS A 46 17.74 22.19 4.58
CA LYS A 46 19.08 22.23 3.95
C LYS A 46 19.78 20.86 3.97
N ASP A 47 19.20 19.87 4.64
CA ASP A 47 19.79 18.54 4.76
C ASP A 47 19.49 17.70 3.50
N PRO A 48 20.51 17.32 2.71
CA PRO A 48 20.30 16.48 1.53
C PRO A 48 19.75 15.09 1.90
N PHE A 49 20.12 14.53 3.06
CA PHE A 49 19.63 13.20 3.48
C PHE A 49 18.14 13.21 3.78
N PHE A 50 17.59 14.34 4.24
CA PHE A 50 16.16 14.53 4.41
C PHE A 50 15.43 14.43 3.06
N TRP A 51 15.91 15.15 2.05
CA TRP A 51 15.29 15.15 0.72
C TRP A 51 15.42 13.80 0.00
N ASP A 52 16.55 13.10 0.17
CA ASP A 52 16.71 11.73 -0.32
C ASP A 52 15.70 10.79 0.33
N SER A 53 15.52 10.90 1.66
CA SER A 53 14.52 10.10 2.39
C SER A 53 13.10 10.42 1.93
N VAL A 54 12.74 11.70 1.77
CA VAL A 54 11.44 12.12 1.25
C VAL A 54 11.21 11.56 -0.16
N ARG A 55 12.21 11.62 -1.04
CA ARG A 55 12.11 11.09 -2.40
C ARG A 55 11.92 9.58 -2.40
N ILE A 56 12.68 8.84 -1.59
CA ILE A 56 12.56 7.39 -1.45
C ILE A 56 11.17 7.03 -0.91
N SER A 57 10.71 7.69 0.16
CA SER A 57 9.38 7.46 0.74
C SER A 57 8.25 7.77 -0.24
N LEU A 58 8.30 8.90 -0.96
CA LEU A 58 7.29 9.24 -1.96
C LEU A 58 7.30 8.26 -3.14
N THR A 59 8.48 7.88 -3.62
CA THR A 59 8.61 6.88 -4.70
C THR A 59 8.04 5.54 -4.23
N TYR A 60 8.40 5.11 -3.02
CA TYR A 60 7.86 3.90 -2.40
C TYR A 60 6.33 3.92 -2.35
N THR A 61 5.75 4.96 -1.72
CA THR A 61 4.30 5.04 -1.49
C THR A 61 3.53 5.15 -2.81
N ILE A 62 3.94 6.04 -3.72
CA ILE A 62 3.24 6.24 -5.00
C ILE A 62 3.33 4.97 -5.85
N SER A 63 4.53 4.39 -6.01
CA SER A 63 4.67 3.15 -6.78
C SER A 63 3.85 2.01 -6.18
N ALA A 64 3.89 1.84 -4.86
CA ALA A 64 3.12 0.79 -4.19
C ALA A 64 1.60 0.99 -4.37
N VAL A 65 1.07 2.19 -4.11
CA VAL A 65 -0.38 2.47 -4.22
C VAL A 65 -0.87 2.28 -5.66
N VAL A 66 -0.15 2.81 -6.65
CA VAL A 66 -0.53 2.68 -8.06
C VAL A 66 -0.54 1.22 -8.50
N LEU A 67 0.52 0.47 -8.18
CA LEU A 67 0.61 -0.95 -8.53
C LEU A 67 -0.46 -1.79 -7.82
N LYS A 68 -0.72 -1.52 -6.54
CA LYS A 68 -1.77 -2.21 -5.75
C LYS A 68 -3.16 -1.95 -6.33
N PHE A 69 -3.44 -0.71 -6.72
CA PHE A 69 -4.70 -0.35 -7.38
C PHE A 69 -4.91 -1.14 -8.67
N PHE A 70 -3.94 -1.15 -9.58
CA PHE A 70 -4.09 -1.86 -10.85
C PHE A 70 -4.19 -3.38 -10.66
N ALA A 71 -3.31 -3.96 -9.85
CA ALA A 71 -3.34 -5.39 -9.57
C ALA A 71 -4.63 -5.81 -8.85
N GLY A 72 -5.07 -5.02 -7.88
CA GLY A 72 -6.32 -5.21 -7.16
C GLY A 72 -7.56 -5.07 -8.03
N MET A 73 -7.59 -4.09 -8.94
CA MET A 73 -8.68 -3.90 -9.91
C MET A 73 -8.79 -5.10 -10.86
N ILE A 74 -7.66 -5.58 -11.40
CA ILE A 74 -7.65 -6.77 -12.26
C ILE A 74 -8.18 -7.98 -11.49
N ALA A 75 -7.66 -8.23 -10.28
CA ALA A 75 -8.12 -9.33 -9.44
C ALA A 75 -9.60 -9.20 -9.08
N ALA A 76 -10.09 -7.99 -8.79
CA ALA A 76 -11.47 -7.72 -8.43
C ALA A 76 -12.43 -7.99 -9.60
N LEU A 77 -12.08 -7.54 -10.81
CA LEU A 77 -12.87 -7.81 -12.01
C LEU A 77 -12.94 -9.30 -12.32
N LEU A 78 -11.83 -10.03 -12.15
CA LEU A 78 -11.80 -11.49 -12.33
C LEU A 78 -12.67 -12.20 -11.28
N LEU A 79 -12.51 -11.87 -10.00
CA LEU A 79 -13.29 -12.47 -8.91
C LEU A 79 -14.78 -12.13 -9.02
N ASN A 80 -15.14 -10.91 -9.44
CA ASN A 80 -16.53 -10.51 -9.58
C ASN A 80 -17.27 -11.29 -10.69
N ARG A 81 -16.53 -11.77 -11.70
CA ARG A 81 -17.09 -12.63 -12.76
C ARG A 81 -17.23 -14.10 -12.33
N LEU A 82 -16.54 -14.52 -11.28
CA LEU A 82 -16.65 -15.90 -10.79
C LEU A 82 -17.98 -16.09 -10.05
N THR A 83 -18.84 -16.92 -10.61
CA THR A 83 -20.11 -17.32 -9.98
C THR A 83 -19.95 -18.56 -9.09
N ARG A 84 -19.00 -19.44 -9.42
CA ARG A 84 -18.68 -20.66 -8.66
C ARG A 84 -17.33 -20.52 -7.98
N PHE A 85 -17.23 -20.96 -6.73
CA PHE A 85 -16.01 -20.92 -5.90
C PHE A 85 -15.45 -19.53 -5.60
N SER A 86 -16.19 -18.45 -5.85
CA SER A 86 -15.72 -17.07 -5.58
C SER A 86 -15.29 -16.88 -4.13
N THR A 87 -15.98 -17.49 -3.17
CA THR A 87 -15.60 -17.47 -1.75
C THR A 87 -14.23 -18.11 -1.50
N ILE A 88 -13.93 -19.24 -2.16
CA ILE A 88 -12.65 -19.94 -2.00
C ILE A 88 -11.52 -19.09 -2.59
N PHE A 89 -11.70 -18.58 -3.81
CA PHE A 89 -10.69 -17.73 -4.44
C PHE A 89 -10.50 -16.42 -3.67
N THR A 90 -11.57 -15.83 -3.14
CA THR A 90 -11.48 -14.65 -2.25
C THR A 90 -10.67 -14.99 -1.00
N ALA A 91 -10.92 -16.14 -0.36
CA ALA A 91 -10.15 -16.57 0.81
C ALA A 91 -8.66 -16.79 0.50
N LEU A 92 -8.34 -17.42 -0.64
CA LEU A 92 -6.97 -17.63 -1.08
C LEU A 92 -6.24 -16.31 -1.36
N VAL A 93 -6.91 -15.37 -2.02
CA VAL A 93 -6.37 -14.02 -2.27
C VAL A 93 -6.10 -13.30 -0.96
N MET A 94 -6.88 -13.51 0.09
CA MET A 94 -6.72 -12.84 1.39
C MET A 94 -5.54 -13.32 2.23
N LEU A 95 -4.93 -14.47 1.91
CA LEU A 95 -3.84 -15.06 2.70
C LEU A 95 -2.66 -14.09 2.97
N PRO A 96 -2.12 -13.34 1.99
CA PRO A 96 -1.00 -12.42 2.22
C PRO A 96 -1.33 -11.29 3.20
N TRP A 97 -2.58 -10.84 3.24
CA TRP A 97 -3.00 -9.69 4.05
C TRP A 97 -3.19 -10.04 5.52
N ILE A 98 -3.54 -11.30 5.82
CA ILE A 98 -3.73 -11.78 7.20
C ILE A 98 -2.38 -11.93 7.92
N MET A 99 -1.27 -12.06 7.18
CA MET A 99 0.05 -12.21 7.77
C MET A 99 0.48 -10.96 8.54
N PRO A 100 0.95 -11.09 9.80
CA PRO A 100 1.54 -9.99 10.53
C PRO A 100 2.73 -9.40 9.77
N GLU A 101 2.87 -8.08 9.80
CA GLU A 101 3.89 -7.37 9.01
C GLU A 101 5.32 -7.85 9.31
N VAL A 102 5.64 -8.05 10.59
CA VAL A 102 6.97 -8.54 11.00
C VAL A 102 7.24 -9.92 10.42
N VAL A 103 6.25 -10.82 10.45
CA VAL A 103 6.37 -12.18 9.89
C VAL A 103 6.61 -12.08 8.39
N ARG A 104 5.79 -11.30 7.68
CA ARG A 104 5.94 -11.08 6.24
C ARG A 104 7.34 -10.54 5.90
N SER A 105 7.82 -9.55 6.62
CA SER A 105 9.13 -8.93 6.39
C SER A 105 10.28 -9.92 6.58
N ILE A 106 10.24 -10.73 7.65
CA ILE A 106 11.26 -11.76 7.91
C ILE A 106 11.19 -12.87 6.85
N THR A 107 10.00 -13.34 6.50
CA THR A 107 9.80 -14.37 5.48
C THR A 107 10.35 -13.92 4.13
N TRP A 108 9.98 -12.75 3.64
CA TRP A 108 10.48 -12.25 2.35
C TRP A 108 11.96 -11.91 2.39
N LYS A 109 12.48 -11.42 3.52
CA LYS A 109 13.93 -11.23 3.71
C LYS A 109 14.69 -12.54 3.56
N GLY A 110 14.20 -13.63 4.14
CA GLY A 110 14.80 -14.96 4.00
C GLY A 110 14.65 -15.54 2.60
N LEU A 111 13.48 -15.42 1.97
CA LEU A 111 13.22 -15.94 0.63
C LEU A 111 14.07 -15.27 -0.45
N LEU A 112 14.32 -13.96 -0.30
CA LEU A 112 15.11 -13.14 -1.23
C LEU A 112 16.59 -13.06 -0.83
N ASP A 113 17.04 -13.85 0.14
CA ASP A 113 18.46 -13.94 0.48
C ASP A 113 19.26 -14.49 -0.72
N PRO A 114 20.41 -13.88 -1.09
CA PRO A 114 21.17 -14.31 -2.27
C PRO A 114 21.90 -15.64 -2.11
N ILE A 115 22.12 -16.10 -0.87
CA ILE A 115 22.92 -17.28 -0.54
C ILE A 115 22.01 -18.48 -0.22
N TYR A 116 21.04 -18.30 0.67
CA TYR A 116 20.20 -19.38 1.19
C TYR A 116 18.72 -19.27 0.79
N GLY A 117 18.32 -18.16 0.17
CA GLY A 117 16.92 -17.91 -0.21
C GLY A 117 16.46 -18.77 -1.38
N LEU A 118 15.16 -19.12 -1.39
CA LEU A 118 14.58 -20.00 -2.40
C LEU A 118 14.37 -19.31 -3.76
N VAL A 119 14.22 -17.98 -3.79
CA VAL A 119 13.87 -17.25 -5.02
C VAL A 119 14.99 -17.32 -6.06
N ASN A 120 16.24 -17.12 -5.66
CA ASN A 120 17.38 -17.13 -6.58
C ASN A 120 17.58 -18.49 -7.28
N PRO A 121 17.60 -19.64 -6.58
CA PRO A 121 17.64 -20.96 -7.22
C PRO A 121 16.49 -21.21 -8.20
N LEU A 122 15.26 -20.80 -7.85
CA LEU A 122 14.11 -20.95 -8.75
C LEU A 122 14.28 -20.13 -10.03
N LEU A 123 14.72 -18.88 -9.92
CA LEU A 123 14.98 -18.01 -11.08
C LEU A 123 16.09 -18.56 -11.98
N LYS A 124 17.13 -19.17 -11.39
CA LYS A 124 18.19 -19.86 -12.16
C LYS A 124 17.65 -21.10 -12.88
N GLN A 125 16.83 -21.90 -12.20
CA GLN A 125 16.28 -23.13 -12.77
C GLN A 125 15.40 -22.87 -14.00
N VAL A 126 14.63 -21.78 -13.99
CA VAL A 126 13.81 -21.39 -15.15
C VAL A 126 14.59 -20.59 -16.20
N GLY A 127 15.89 -20.37 -16.01
CA GLY A 127 16.76 -19.67 -16.96
C GLY A 127 16.56 -18.17 -17.03
N LEU A 128 15.99 -17.53 -16.00
CA LEU A 128 15.77 -16.08 -15.97
C LEU A 128 17.02 -15.31 -15.52
N ILE A 129 17.91 -15.94 -14.75
CA ILE A 129 19.14 -15.33 -14.23
C ILE A 129 20.27 -16.36 -14.23
N ASP A 130 21.51 -15.90 -14.44
CA ASP A 130 22.71 -16.74 -14.33
C ASP A 130 23.35 -16.66 -12.94
N GLN A 131 23.28 -15.48 -12.32
CA GLN A 131 23.89 -15.18 -11.02
C GLN A 131 22.84 -14.84 -9.97
N SER A 132 23.14 -15.10 -8.70
CA SER A 132 22.21 -14.75 -7.60
C SER A 132 22.08 -13.24 -7.49
N ILE A 133 20.84 -12.75 -7.44
CA ILE A 133 20.51 -11.34 -7.26
C ILE A 133 20.47 -11.00 -5.76
N PRO A 134 21.26 -10.01 -5.31
CA PRO A 134 21.18 -9.48 -3.97
C PRO A 134 20.06 -8.42 -3.88
N PHE A 135 18.80 -8.86 -3.81
CA PHE A 135 17.60 -8.01 -3.87
C PHE A 135 17.63 -6.79 -2.92
N PHE A 136 18.19 -6.94 -1.72
CA PHE A 136 18.35 -5.86 -0.73
C PHE A 136 19.77 -5.31 -0.63
N GLY A 137 20.72 -5.83 -1.43
CA GLY A 137 22.14 -5.54 -1.31
C GLY A 137 22.61 -4.34 -2.13
N THR A 138 21.80 -3.82 -3.05
CA THR A 138 22.14 -2.64 -3.86
C THR A 138 21.02 -1.59 -3.85
N PRO A 139 21.33 -0.28 -3.94
CA PRO A 139 20.32 0.78 -3.96
C PRO A 139 19.31 0.64 -5.10
N GLU A 140 19.72 0.10 -6.24
CA GLU A 140 18.89 -0.05 -7.44
C GLU A 140 17.78 -1.09 -7.26
N LEU A 141 18.03 -2.13 -6.45
CA LEU A 141 17.12 -3.25 -6.25
C LEU A 141 16.40 -3.21 -4.91
N ALA A 142 16.96 -2.55 -3.89
CA ALA A 142 16.38 -2.52 -2.56
C ALA A 142 14.97 -1.92 -2.57
N LEU A 143 14.81 -0.72 -3.15
CA LEU A 143 13.49 -0.06 -3.20
C LEU A 143 12.46 -0.86 -4.02
N PRO A 144 12.74 -1.29 -5.27
CA PRO A 144 11.81 -2.15 -6.02
C PRO A 144 11.44 -3.45 -5.30
N SER A 145 12.39 -4.08 -4.59
CA SER A 145 12.14 -5.32 -3.85
C SER A 145 11.17 -5.09 -2.69
N VAL A 146 11.35 -4.01 -1.92
CA VAL A 146 10.42 -3.68 -0.83
C VAL A 146 9.04 -3.27 -1.37
N VAL A 147 8.98 -2.54 -2.50
CA VAL A 147 7.72 -2.22 -3.20
C VAL A 147 7.01 -3.50 -3.64
N LEU A 148 7.73 -4.48 -4.19
CA LEU A 148 7.14 -5.74 -4.64
C LEU A 148 6.56 -6.56 -3.47
N VAL A 149 7.27 -6.61 -2.34
CA VAL A 149 6.76 -7.26 -1.12
C VAL A 149 5.52 -6.55 -0.58
N ASN A 150 5.51 -5.21 -0.59
CA ASN A 150 4.33 -4.42 -0.19
C ASN A 150 3.15 -4.64 -1.16
N LEU A 151 3.41 -4.67 -2.46
CA LEU A 151 2.42 -4.95 -3.49
C LEU A 151 1.75 -6.30 -3.25
N TRP A 152 2.53 -7.37 -3.12
CA TRP A 152 2.02 -8.71 -2.85
C TRP A 152 1.10 -8.76 -1.63
N ALA A 153 1.46 -8.04 -0.57
CA ALA A 153 0.68 -7.99 0.66
C ALA A 153 -0.57 -7.11 0.59
N GLY A 154 -0.54 -6.09 -0.26
CA GLY A 154 -1.60 -5.09 -0.36
C GLY A 154 -2.65 -5.37 -1.43
N ILE A 155 -2.33 -6.20 -2.44
CA ILE A 155 -3.30 -6.67 -3.45
C ILE A 155 -4.61 -7.16 -2.84
N PRO A 156 -4.63 -7.96 -1.75
CA PRO A 156 -5.89 -8.51 -1.24
C PRO A 156 -6.82 -7.45 -0.68
N PHE A 157 -6.28 -6.44 -0.01
CA PHE A 157 -7.05 -5.33 0.54
C PHE A 157 -7.78 -4.53 -0.56
N PHE A 158 -7.05 -4.11 -1.61
CA PHE A 158 -7.63 -3.44 -2.78
C PHE A 158 -8.65 -4.33 -3.49
N THR A 159 -8.29 -5.61 -3.71
CA THR A 159 -9.19 -6.56 -4.38
C THR A 159 -10.52 -6.67 -3.64
N LEU A 160 -10.49 -6.80 -2.30
CA LEU A 160 -11.70 -6.99 -1.51
C LEU A 160 -12.62 -5.76 -1.56
N LEU A 161 -12.06 -4.57 -1.37
CA LEU A 161 -12.83 -3.32 -1.39
C LEU A 161 -13.44 -3.08 -2.77
N LEU A 162 -12.66 -3.28 -3.84
CA LEU A 162 -13.14 -3.15 -5.20
C LEU A 162 -14.22 -4.19 -5.55
N VAL A 163 -14.09 -5.45 -5.10
CA VAL A 163 -15.17 -6.45 -5.28
C VAL A 163 -16.44 -6.03 -4.54
N ALA A 164 -16.33 -5.51 -3.33
CA ALA A 164 -17.49 -5.02 -2.57
C ALA A 164 -18.16 -3.84 -3.30
N GLY A 165 -17.36 -2.89 -3.81
CA GLY A 165 -17.83 -1.79 -4.64
C GLY A 165 -18.51 -2.26 -5.93
N LEU A 166 -17.91 -3.22 -6.64
CA LEU A 166 -18.45 -3.78 -7.88
C LEU A 166 -19.83 -4.41 -7.67
N LYS A 167 -20.03 -5.09 -6.54
CA LYS A 167 -21.31 -5.71 -6.18
C LYS A 167 -22.40 -4.70 -5.82
N ALA A 168 -22.02 -3.48 -5.44
CA ALA A 168 -22.96 -2.41 -5.10
C ALA A 168 -23.47 -1.65 -6.33
N ILE A 169 -22.80 -1.78 -7.49
CA ILE A 169 -23.26 -1.18 -8.75
C ILE A 169 -24.46 -1.98 -9.27
N ASP A 170 -25.53 -1.26 -9.61
CA ASP A 170 -26.74 -1.87 -10.16
C ASP A 170 -26.46 -2.59 -11.49
N LYS A 171 -26.94 -3.83 -11.59
CA LYS A 171 -26.78 -4.66 -12.80
C LYS A 171 -27.58 -4.10 -13.98
N GLU A 172 -28.69 -3.42 -13.73
CA GLU A 172 -29.53 -2.85 -14.78
C GLU A 172 -28.76 -1.85 -15.65
N GLN A 173 -27.78 -1.13 -15.07
CA GLN A 173 -26.92 -0.22 -15.82
C GLN A 173 -26.07 -0.95 -16.87
N TYR A 174 -25.55 -2.13 -16.52
CA TYR A 174 -24.77 -2.95 -17.45
C TYR A 174 -25.64 -3.60 -18.53
N GLU A 175 -26.84 -4.05 -18.16
CA GLU A 175 -27.80 -4.64 -19.09
C GLU A 175 -28.31 -3.62 -20.11
N ALA A 176 -28.70 -2.43 -19.66
CA ALA A 176 -29.09 -1.33 -20.54
C ALA A 176 -27.96 -0.95 -21.51
N ALA A 177 -26.74 -0.81 -21.01
CA ALA A 177 -25.58 -0.50 -21.86
C ALA A 177 -25.27 -1.62 -22.87
N ALA A 178 -25.51 -2.88 -22.52
CA ALA A 178 -25.35 -4.01 -23.44
C ALA A 178 -26.40 -3.98 -24.56
N ILE A 179 -27.65 -3.60 -24.26
CA ILE A 179 -28.72 -3.41 -25.25
C ILE A 179 -28.35 -2.28 -26.23
N ASP A 180 -27.74 -1.20 -25.73
CA ASP A 180 -27.25 -0.09 -26.55
C ASP A 180 -25.94 -0.41 -27.32
N GLY A 181 -25.45 -1.65 -27.25
CA GLY A 181 -24.25 -2.10 -27.97
C GLY A 181 -22.93 -1.58 -27.38
N ALA A 182 -22.92 -1.15 -26.11
CA ALA A 182 -21.69 -0.72 -25.46
C ALA A 182 -20.74 -1.90 -25.21
N SER A 183 -19.51 -1.79 -25.70
CA SER A 183 -18.45 -2.78 -25.46
C SER A 183 -18.04 -2.84 -23.99
N ALA A 184 -17.43 -3.95 -23.56
CA ALA A 184 -16.93 -4.12 -22.19
C ALA A 184 -15.99 -3.00 -21.73
N TRP A 185 -15.18 -2.46 -22.65
CA TRP A 185 -14.31 -1.31 -22.36
C TRP A 185 -15.10 -0.03 -22.11
N ARG A 186 -16.16 0.23 -22.88
CA ARG A 186 -17.04 1.39 -22.66
C ARG A 186 -17.80 1.26 -21.35
N GLN A 187 -18.32 0.07 -21.04
CA GLN A 187 -18.97 -0.22 -19.76
C GLN A 187 -18.00 -0.01 -18.59
N PHE A 188 -16.76 -0.47 -18.70
CA PHE A 188 -15.74 -0.24 -17.67
C PHE A 188 -15.50 1.25 -17.43
N LEU A 189 -15.27 2.03 -18.49
CA LEU A 189 -14.95 3.46 -18.36
C LEU A 189 -16.13 4.32 -17.90
N HIS A 190 -17.37 4.00 -18.27
CA HIS A 190 -18.54 4.86 -18.04
C HIS A 190 -19.46 4.38 -16.92
N ILE A 191 -19.37 3.11 -16.51
CA ILE A 191 -20.22 2.53 -15.47
C ILE A 191 -19.33 2.07 -14.31
N THR A 192 -18.38 1.19 -14.57
CA THR A 192 -17.55 0.58 -13.50
C THR A 192 -16.66 1.59 -12.81
N LEU A 193 -15.81 2.31 -13.55
CA LEU A 193 -14.84 3.23 -12.97
C LEU A 193 -15.52 4.42 -12.24
N PRO A 194 -16.57 5.06 -12.79
CA PRO A 194 -17.33 6.09 -12.06
C PRO A 194 -18.11 5.50 -10.88
N GLY A 195 -18.67 4.30 -11.00
CA GLY A 195 -19.36 3.63 -9.90
C GLY A 195 -18.46 3.28 -8.73
N LEU A 196 -17.17 3.05 -8.99
CA LEU A 196 -16.16 2.73 -7.97
C LEU A 196 -15.43 3.96 -7.40
N GLN A 197 -15.69 5.18 -7.90
CA GLN A 197 -14.87 6.36 -7.60
C GLN A 197 -14.67 6.61 -6.09
N TYR A 198 -15.70 6.41 -5.27
CA TYR A 198 -15.62 6.60 -3.82
C TYR A 198 -14.84 5.49 -3.13
N VAL A 199 -14.99 4.25 -3.59
CA VAL A 199 -14.22 3.10 -3.08
C VAL A 199 -12.74 3.28 -3.40
N ILE A 200 -12.44 3.64 -4.66
CA ILE A 200 -11.08 3.93 -5.13
C ILE A 200 -10.46 5.07 -4.32
N LEU A 201 -11.21 6.16 -4.10
CA LEU A 201 -10.71 7.29 -3.30
C LEU A 201 -10.38 6.86 -1.87
N VAL A 202 -11.29 6.16 -1.20
CA VAL A 202 -11.09 5.76 0.19
C VAL A 202 -9.94 4.75 0.32
N GLU A 203 -9.89 3.73 -0.53
CA GLU A 203 -8.84 2.70 -0.44
C GLU A 203 -7.45 3.26 -0.77
N THR A 204 -7.35 4.14 -1.77
CA THR A 204 -6.07 4.75 -2.15
C THR A 204 -5.58 5.71 -1.08
N LEU A 205 -6.48 6.50 -0.46
CA LEU A 205 -6.13 7.36 0.67
C LEU A 205 -5.66 6.54 1.88
N LEU A 206 -6.39 5.49 2.25
CA LEU A 206 -5.99 4.61 3.35
C LEU A 206 -4.62 3.98 3.10
N SER A 207 -4.38 3.49 1.88
CA SER A 207 -3.10 2.88 1.50
C SER A 207 -1.97 3.89 1.26
N PHE A 208 -2.26 5.18 1.12
CA PHE A 208 -1.23 6.21 1.02
C PHE A 208 -0.72 6.62 2.40
N ILE A 209 -1.59 6.56 3.41
CA ILE A 209 -1.29 6.91 4.80
C ILE A 209 -0.61 5.75 5.55
N TRP A 210 -1.01 4.51 5.26
CA TRP A 210 -0.52 3.27 5.89
C TRP A 210 0.37 2.46 4.94
#